data_AF-A0A2E1X5Q9-F1
#
_entry.id   AF-A0A2E1X5Q9-F1
#
_cell.length_a   1.000
_cell.length_b   1.000
_cell.length_c   1.000
_cell.angle_alpha   90.00
_cell.angle_beta   90.00
_cell.angle_gamma   90.00
#
_symmetry.space_group_name_H-M   'P 1'
#
loop_
_entity.id
_entity.type
_entity.pdbx_description
1 polymer ?
#
loop_
_entity_poly.entity_id
_entity_poly.type
_entity_poly.pdbx_seq_one_letter_code
_entity_poly.pdbx_strand_id
1 'polypeptide(L)'
;MNANDERVSMTNKDHTPRRDQSRLPRRRFLHTVGKVVGAVACSLALPATARAATTRLAKPIRLGLIADLHHDVMHDAPARLDAFLKEMAADPPDAIIQLGDFAQAREKNRPFVKQFQKAHPVALHVIGNHDTDGGVSFDQVLQEWGMKSRYYRHDVEGLRLLVLDGNERHAGHKGGYPSHIGPEQIEWLKKELITGDGPLLIFCHQPLAGPSCIDNAEELQKILNTAAERIILVVNGHTHIDDLIRTGDVSHLHVNSASYQWVGGGHRNISYPAEIHAAYPWIDHTCPYRDSLFTTLTFDPKSGAVQVEGCKSEWVGKSPLQIGIANQPGCIDGKQVVPEIRARQISRPIKK
;
A
#
# COMPACT_ATOMS: atom_id res chain seq x y z
N MET A 1 74.62 -2.28 -42.99
CA MET A 1 74.30 -2.61 -44.39
C MET A 1 73.01 -1.89 -44.74
N ASN A 2 73.13 -0.95 -45.68
CA ASN A 2 72.16 -0.31 -46.59
C ASN A 2 70.72 -0.87 -46.60
N ALA A 3 69.66 -0.14 -46.92
CA ALA A 3 69.33 1.26 -47.22
C ALA A 3 67.83 1.27 -47.62
N ASN A 4 67.28 2.46 -47.90
CA ASN A 4 65.96 2.82 -48.46
C ASN A 4 64.88 3.08 -47.41
N ASP A 5 64.52 4.33 -47.06
CA ASP A 5 64.13 5.52 -47.85
C ASP A 5 62.70 5.41 -48.41
N GLU A 6 61.76 6.18 -47.84
CA GLU A 6 61.01 7.24 -48.52
C GLU A 6 59.90 7.83 -47.63
N ARG A 7 59.83 9.17 -47.62
CA ARG A 7 58.69 9.98 -47.16
C ARG A 7 57.68 10.16 -48.29
N VAL A 8 56.46 10.62 -47.93
CA VAL A 8 55.42 11.40 -48.68
C VAL A 8 54.06 10.71 -48.46
N SER A 9 52.89 11.34 -48.28
CA SER A 9 52.44 12.65 -47.81
C SER A 9 50.90 12.58 -47.64
N MET A 10 50.32 13.54 -46.92
CA MET A 10 48.92 14.03 -46.98
C MET A 10 47.75 13.04 -46.80
N THR A 11 46.90 13.27 -45.80
CA THR A 11 45.60 13.98 -45.96
C THR A 11 44.73 13.86 -44.70
N ASN A 12 44.02 14.97 -44.41
CA ASN A 12 42.95 15.08 -43.43
C ASN A 12 41.95 13.92 -43.49
N LYS A 13 41.50 13.46 -42.32
CA LYS A 13 40.07 13.22 -42.05
C LYS A 13 39.82 13.10 -40.56
N ASP A 14 39.04 14.06 -40.06
CA ASP A 14 38.33 14.00 -38.79
C ASP A 14 37.69 12.61 -38.59
N HIS A 15 38.00 11.98 -37.46
CA HIS A 15 37.24 10.86 -36.94
C HIS A 15 36.85 11.15 -35.49
N THR A 16 35.72 11.84 -35.35
CA THR A 16 34.89 11.79 -34.15
C THR A 16 34.29 10.38 -34.04
N PRO A 17 34.46 9.67 -32.91
CA PRO A 17 33.77 8.40 -32.71
C PRO A 17 32.28 8.69 -32.44
N ARG A 18 31.43 8.24 -33.37
CA ARG A 18 29.97 8.24 -33.24
C ARG A 18 29.58 7.42 -32.02
N ARG A 19 28.85 8.04 -31.09
CA ARG A 19 28.05 7.37 -30.06
C ARG A 19 27.03 6.47 -30.75
N ASP A 20 27.20 5.17 -30.59
CA ASP A 20 26.17 4.18 -30.88
C ASP A 20 25.01 4.39 -29.89
N GLN A 21 23.94 5.03 -30.35
CA GLN A 21 22.67 5.09 -29.64
C GLN A 21 21.85 3.86 -30.06
N SER A 22 22.07 2.75 -29.36
CA SER A 22 21.14 1.63 -29.40
C SER A 22 19.84 2.04 -28.72
N ARG A 23 18.89 2.50 -29.54
CA ARG A 23 17.51 2.78 -29.14
C ARG A 23 16.85 1.46 -28.75
N LEU A 24 16.74 1.20 -27.45
CA LEU A 24 15.88 0.14 -26.93
C LEU A 24 14.41 0.46 -27.28
N PRO A 25 13.61 -0.54 -27.69
CA PRO A 25 12.24 -0.31 -28.10
C PRO A 25 11.37 0.01 -26.86
N ARG A 26 10.75 1.19 -26.87
CA ARG A 26 9.70 1.59 -25.93
C ARG A 26 8.49 0.65 -26.11
N ARG A 27 8.45 -0.46 -25.37
CA ARG A 27 7.21 -1.25 -25.23
C ARG A 27 6.24 -0.48 -24.37
N ARG A 28 5.30 0.18 -25.04
CA ARG A 28 4.10 0.77 -24.44
C ARG A 28 3.25 -0.40 -23.91
N PHE A 29 3.14 -0.54 -22.60
CA PHE A 29 2.25 -1.50 -21.97
C PHE A 29 0.82 -1.02 -22.26
N LEU A 30 0.14 -1.69 -23.19
CA LEU A 30 -1.29 -1.47 -23.43
C LEU A 30 -2.03 -2.23 -22.33
N HIS A 31 -2.72 -1.50 -21.45
CA HIS A 31 -3.73 -2.08 -20.58
C HIS A 31 -4.84 -2.66 -21.46
N THR A 32 -4.82 -3.98 -21.65
CA THR A 32 -5.96 -4.71 -22.22
C THR A 32 -7.07 -4.70 -21.18
N VAL A 33 -8.02 -3.78 -21.34
CA VAL A 33 -9.31 -3.84 -20.65
C VAL A 33 -10.02 -5.11 -21.15
N GLY A 34 -9.89 -6.18 -20.39
CA GLY A 34 -10.66 -7.40 -20.60
C GLY A 34 -12.15 -7.10 -20.40
N LYS A 35 -12.94 -7.25 -21.46
CA LYS A 35 -14.41 -7.27 -21.37
C LYS A 35 -14.82 -8.47 -20.54
N VAL A 36 -15.18 -8.24 -19.27
CA VAL A 36 -15.85 -9.24 -18.43
C VAL A 36 -17.29 -9.37 -18.96
N VAL A 37 -17.56 -10.47 -19.65
CA VAL A 37 -18.93 -10.89 -19.98
C VAL A 37 -19.43 -11.75 -18.83
N GLY A 38 -20.51 -11.31 -18.17
CA GLY A 38 -21.33 -12.13 -17.29
C GLY A 38 -21.16 -11.88 -15.78
N ALA A 39 -21.55 -10.70 -15.29
CA ALA A 39 -21.94 -10.53 -13.89
C ALA A 39 -23.46 -10.37 -13.83
N VAL A 40 -24.15 -11.26 -13.11
CA VAL A 40 -25.55 -11.05 -12.72
C VAL A 40 -25.58 -9.85 -11.77
N ALA A 41 -25.92 -8.68 -12.31
CA ALA A 41 -26.08 -7.46 -11.54
C ALA A 41 -27.42 -7.52 -10.78
N CYS A 42 -27.40 -8.06 -9.56
CA CYS A 42 -28.43 -7.71 -8.58
C CYS A 42 -28.06 -6.36 -7.96
N SER A 43 -28.35 -5.29 -8.70
CA SER A 43 -28.30 -3.92 -8.19
C SER A 43 -29.41 -3.72 -7.17
N LEU A 44 -29.04 -3.46 -5.93
CA LEU A 44 -29.98 -3.11 -4.89
C LEU A 44 -29.35 -2.00 -4.02
N ALA A 45 -30.20 -1.04 -3.69
CA ALA A 45 -29.82 0.30 -3.28
C ALA A 45 -29.39 0.40 -1.81
N LEU A 46 -28.60 1.44 -1.51
CA LEU A 46 -28.24 1.85 -0.15
C LEU A 46 -29.48 2.16 0.72
N PRO A 47 -29.44 1.87 2.04
CA PRO A 47 -30.46 2.29 3.00
C PRO A 47 -30.70 3.81 2.95
N ALA A 48 -31.94 4.24 3.23
CA ALA A 48 -32.40 5.63 3.05
C ALA A 48 -31.61 6.68 3.84
N THR A 49 -31.06 6.32 5.01
CA THR A 49 -30.26 7.20 5.87
C THR A 49 -28.86 7.47 5.29
N ALA A 50 -28.21 6.45 4.74
CA ALA A 50 -26.95 6.62 4.00
C ALA A 50 -27.15 7.38 2.68
N ARG A 51 -28.31 7.21 2.02
CA ARG A 51 -28.69 7.93 0.80
C ARG A 51 -28.82 9.44 0.99
N ALA A 52 -29.31 9.89 2.15
CA ALA A 52 -29.46 11.33 2.44
C ALA A 52 -28.12 12.07 2.66
N ALA A 53 -27.04 11.32 2.91
CA ALA A 53 -25.70 11.89 3.04
C ALA A 53 -24.84 11.70 1.79
N THR A 54 -25.05 10.63 1.01
CA THR A 54 -24.39 10.48 -0.30
C THR A 54 -24.89 11.48 -1.35
N THR A 55 -26.07 12.09 -1.16
CA THR A 55 -26.53 13.24 -1.98
C THR A 55 -25.62 14.47 -1.88
N ARG A 56 -24.69 14.53 -0.91
CA ARG A 56 -23.66 15.58 -0.82
C ARG A 56 -22.43 15.31 -1.69
N LEU A 57 -22.17 14.05 -2.05
CA LEU A 57 -21.05 13.68 -2.89
C LEU A 57 -21.47 13.74 -4.37
N ALA A 58 -21.06 14.81 -5.06
CA ALA A 58 -21.45 15.07 -6.44
C ALA A 58 -20.71 14.20 -7.47
N LYS A 59 -19.53 13.67 -7.12
CA LYS A 59 -18.65 12.87 -7.98
C LYS A 59 -18.06 11.67 -7.23
N PRO A 60 -17.62 10.61 -7.94
CA PRO A 60 -16.78 9.57 -7.35
C PRO A 60 -15.53 10.16 -6.70
N ILE A 61 -15.10 9.58 -5.58
CA ILE A 61 -13.89 9.97 -4.85
C ILE A 61 -12.82 8.91 -5.08
N ARG A 62 -11.62 9.35 -5.47
CA ARG A 62 -10.49 8.50 -5.83
C ARG A 62 -9.36 8.66 -4.83
N LEU A 63 -8.78 7.55 -4.38
CA LEU A 63 -7.70 7.52 -3.41
C LEU A 63 -6.57 6.63 -3.93
N GLY A 64 -5.37 7.19 -4.07
CA GLY A 64 -4.17 6.42 -4.41
C GLY A 64 -3.57 5.77 -3.17
N LEU A 65 -3.36 4.46 -3.18
CA LEU A 65 -2.93 3.68 -2.02
C LEU A 65 -1.63 2.92 -2.30
N ILE A 66 -0.69 3.00 -1.36
CA ILE A 66 0.53 2.18 -1.34
C ILE A 66 0.78 1.68 0.09
N ALA A 67 1.13 0.41 0.27
CA ALA A 67 1.36 -0.22 1.58
C ALA A 67 2.75 -0.83 1.64
N ASP A 68 3.37 -0.85 2.83
CA ASP A 68 4.55 -1.69 3.10
C ASP A 68 5.67 -1.52 2.05
N LEU A 69 6.05 -0.26 1.83
CA LEU A 69 7.11 0.06 0.88
C LEU A 69 8.49 -0.35 1.42
N HIS A 70 8.64 -0.34 2.75
CA HIS A 70 9.84 -0.73 3.49
C HIS A 70 11.12 -0.13 2.90
N HIS A 71 11.18 1.20 2.89
CA HIS A 71 12.32 1.95 2.33
C HIS A 71 13.69 1.49 2.83
N ASP A 72 13.78 1.11 4.11
CA ASP A 72 15.02 0.69 4.74
C ASP A 72 15.37 -0.81 4.53
N VAL A 73 14.47 -1.59 3.91
CA VAL A 73 14.70 -3.01 3.56
C VAL A 73 15.02 -3.16 2.07
N MET A 74 14.26 -2.46 1.22
CA MET A 74 14.36 -2.63 -0.23
C MET A 74 15.38 -1.72 -0.89
N HIS A 75 16.29 -2.34 -1.65
CA HIS A 75 17.34 -1.63 -2.39
C HIS A 75 16.83 -0.62 -3.43
N ASP A 76 15.64 -0.84 -3.97
CA ASP A 76 15.02 -0.09 -5.05
C ASP A 76 13.78 0.71 -4.59
N ALA A 77 13.58 0.88 -3.27
CA ALA A 77 12.42 1.60 -2.73
C ALA A 77 12.20 3.02 -3.31
N PRO A 78 13.23 3.84 -3.61
CA PRO A 78 13.06 5.10 -4.34
C PRO A 78 12.39 4.93 -5.70
N ALA A 79 12.82 3.94 -6.49
CA ALA A 79 12.23 3.67 -7.81
C ALA A 79 10.78 3.17 -7.70
N ARG A 80 10.46 2.41 -6.65
CA ARG A 80 9.09 1.95 -6.34
C ARG A 80 8.18 3.12 -5.99
N LEU A 81 8.65 4.05 -5.14
CA LEU A 81 7.92 5.29 -4.84
C LEU A 81 7.71 6.12 -6.11
N ASP A 82 8.75 6.32 -6.92
CA ASP A 82 8.66 7.06 -8.18
C ASP A 82 7.60 6.48 -9.13
N ALA A 83 7.50 5.15 -9.22
CA ALA A 83 6.48 4.48 -10.04
C ALA A 83 5.07 4.83 -9.56
N PHE A 84 4.81 4.73 -8.26
CA PHE A 84 3.52 5.12 -7.67
C PHE A 84 3.21 6.60 -7.91
N LEU A 85 4.14 7.50 -7.58
CA LEU A 85 3.92 8.94 -7.72
C LEU A 85 3.72 9.36 -9.18
N LYS A 86 4.41 8.71 -10.12
CA LYS A 86 4.22 8.96 -11.55
C LYS A 86 2.82 8.56 -12.01
N GLU A 87 2.31 7.42 -11.56
CA GLU A 87 0.95 7.00 -11.89
C GLU A 87 -0.08 7.97 -11.30
N MET A 88 0.06 8.32 -10.02
CA MET A 88 -0.83 9.26 -9.34
C MET A 88 -0.76 10.67 -9.95
N ALA A 89 0.37 11.07 -10.54
CA ALA A 89 0.46 12.34 -11.26
C ALA A 89 -0.17 12.30 -12.66
N ALA A 90 -0.16 11.13 -13.32
CA ALA A 90 -0.74 10.96 -14.65
C ALA A 90 -2.27 10.97 -14.61
N ASP A 91 -2.87 10.45 -13.54
CA ASP A 91 -4.31 10.46 -13.30
C ASP A 91 -4.63 10.81 -11.83
N PRO A 92 -4.64 12.12 -11.48
CA PRO A 92 -4.70 12.59 -10.10
C PRO A 92 -5.91 12.08 -9.30
N PRO A 93 -5.70 11.39 -8.16
CA PRO A 93 -6.76 11.08 -7.21
C PRO A 93 -7.13 12.33 -6.37
N ASP A 94 -8.15 12.22 -5.53
CA ASP A 94 -8.52 13.26 -4.56
C ASP A 94 -7.64 13.21 -3.29
N ALA A 95 -6.93 12.10 -3.04
CA ALA A 95 -5.89 11.96 -2.02
C ALA A 95 -4.92 10.81 -2.36
N ILE A 96 -3.72 10.85 -1.78
CA ILE A 96 -2.82 9.69 -1.72
C ILE A 96 -2.59 9.28 -0.26
N ILE A 97 -2.51 7.99 0.00
CA ILE A 97 -2.34 7.42 1.34
C ILE A 97 -1.25 6.35 1.29
N GLN A 98 -0.28 6.47 2.18
CA GLN A 98 0.63 5.36 2.51
C GLN A 98 0.07 4.61 3.73
N LEU A 99 -0.04 3.29 3.65
CA LEU A 99 -0.77 2.43 4.60
C LEU A 99 0.13 1.85 5.72
N GLY A 100 1.22 2.53 6.06
CA GLY A 100 2.19 2.13 7.08
C GLY A 100 3.34 1.32 6.51
N ASP A 101 4.38 1.16 7.34
CA ASP A 101 5.62 0.47 6.99
C ASP A 101 6.29 1.09 5.75
N PHE A 102 6.35 2.42 5.77
CA PHE A 102 6.79 3.21 4.63
C PHE A 102 8.30 3.44 4.67
N ALA A 103 8.78 4.03 5.77
CA ALA A 103 10.19 4.35 5.99
C ALA A 103 10.44 4.61 7.48
N GLN A 104 11.57 4.15 8.02
CA GLN A 104 11.91 4.47 9.41
C GLN A 104 11.98 5.99 9.59
N ALA A 105 11.38 6.54 10.65
CA ALA A 105 11.35 7.99 10.88
C ALA A 105 12.69 8.52 11.42
N ARG A 106 13.72 8.42 10.57
CA ARG A 106 15.08 8.94 10.75
C ARG A 106 15.30 10.10 9.81
N GLU A 107 16.16 11.03 10.23
CA GLU A 107 16.53 12.20 9.43
C GLU A 107 16.97 11.85 7.99
N LYS A 108 17.76 10.78 7.82
CA LYS A 108 18.21 10.31 6.49
C LYS A 108 17.06 10.01 5.52
N ASN A 109 15.88 9.60 6.03
CA ASN A 109 14.72 9.24 5.23
C ASN A 109 13.76 10.42 5.03
N ARG A 110 14.02 11.58 5.67
CA ARG A 110 13.19 12.79 5.54
C ARG A 110 12.99 13.26 4.09
N PRO A 111 14.00 13.24 3.20
CA PRO A 111 13.78 13.60 1.79
C PRO A 111 12.78 12.68 1.09
N PHE A 112 12.84 11.38 1.38
CA PHE A 112 11.95 10.35 0.83
C PHE A 112 10.50 10.57 1.30
N VAL A 113 10.30 10.81 2.59
CA VAL A 113 8.97 11.13 3.15
C VAL A 113 8.42 12.44 2.56
N LYS A 114 9.26 13.48 2.45
CA LYS A 114 8.86 14.76 1.84
C LYS A 114 8.52 14.63 0.36
N GLN A 115 9.11 13.67 -0.35
CA GLN A 115 8.76 13.41 -1.75
C GLN A 115 7.31 12.97 -1.88
N PHE A 116 6.87 12.01 -1.06
CA PHE A 116 5.47 11.58 -1.00
C PHE A 116 4.53 12.74 -0.62
N GLN A 117 4.88 13.48 0.45
CA GLN A 117 4.06 14.60 0.94
C GLN A 117 3.85 15.72 -0.09
N LYS A 118 4.87 16.00 -0.90
CA LYS A 118 4.80 17.05 -1.94
C LYS A 118 4.09 16.60 -3.21
N ALA A 119 3.89 15.30 -3.40
CA ALA A 119 3.31 14.77 -4.62
C ALA A 119 1.80 15.05 -4.73
N HIS A 120 1.13 15.30 -3.60
CA HIS A 120 -0.30 15.59 -3.59
C HIS A 120 -0.67 16.52 -2.41
N PRO A 121 -1.60 17.49 -2.59
CA PRO A 121 -2.03 18.38 -1.51
C PRO A 121 -2.65 17.65 -0.30
N VAL A 122 -3.26 16.49 -0.55
CA VAL A 122 -3.81 15.59 0.46
C VAL A 122 -3.00 14.29 0.43
N ALA A 123 -1.87 14.29 1.12
CA ALA A 123 -1.00 13.13 1.30
C ALA A 123 -1.11 12.66 2.76
N LEU A 124 -1.74 11.51 2.98
CA LEU A 124 -2.05 10.98 4.31
C LEU A 124 -1.09 9.86 4.68
N HIS A 125 -0.76 9.80 5.97
CA HIS A 125 0.10 8.80 6.54
C HIS A 125 -0.66 7.93 7.54
N VAL A 126 -0.55 6.61 7.38
CA VAL A 126 -0.86 5.61 8.41
C VAL A 126 0.48 5.14 9.00
N ILE A 127 0.58 4.95 10.31
CA ILE A 127 1.83 4.51 10.94
C ILE A 127 1.83 2.99 11.02
N GLY A 128 2.86 2.35 10.45
CA GLY A 128 3.13 0.94 10.61
C GLY A 128 4.15 0.66 11.69
N ASN A 129 4.29 -0.61 12.05
CA ASN A 129 5.16 -1.01 13.14
C ASN A 129 6.65 -0.83 12.81
N HIS A 130 7.04 -1.01 11.55
CA HIS A 130 8.42 -0.84 11.09
C HIS A 130 8.84 0.63 10.93
N ASP A 131 7.90 1.59 10.94
CA ASP A 131 8.24 3.01 10.92
C ASP A 131 8.98 3.45 12.20
N THR A 132 8.85 2.67 13.27
CA THR A 132 9.53 2.88 14.57
C THR A 132 10.82 2.08 14.74
N ASP A 133 11.28 1.36 13.70
CA ASP A 133 12.42 0.46 13.82
C ASP A 133 13.75 1.14 14.20
N GLY A 134 14.54 0.37 14.95
CA GLY A 134 15.84 0.77 15.48
C GLY A 134 15.75 1.91 16.49
N GLY A 135 14.72 1.87 17.33
CA GLY A 135 14.59 2.70 18.54
C GLY A 135 13.91 4.05 18.34
N VAL A 136 13.21 4.25 17.23
CA VAL A 136 12.48 5.48 16.94
C VAL A 136 11.18 5.50 17.75
N SER A 137 10.87 6.61 18.43
CA SER A 137 9.60 6.76 19.16
C SER A 137 8.47 7.23 18.23
N PHE A 138 7.21 7.01 18.64
CA PHE A 138 6.08 7.59 17.90
C PHE A 138 6.11 9.12 17.85
N ASP A 139 6.58 9.78 18.91
CA ASP A 139 6.73 11.25 18.90
C ASP A 139 7.73 11.70 17.83
N GLN A 140 8.81 10.94 17.65
CA GLN A 140 9.78 11.18 16.58
C GLN A 140 9.16 10.92 15.19
N VAL A 141 8.31 9.89 15.03
CA VAL A 141 7.53 9.69 13.79
C VAL A 141 6.67 10.92 13.51
N LEU A 142 5.91 11.40 14.49
CA LEU A 142 5.05 12.58 14.33
C LEU A 142 5.87 13.81 13.93
N GLN A 143 7.03 14.03 14.56
CA GLN A 143 7.89 15.16 14.26
C GLN A 143 8.50 15.07 12.86
N GLU A 144 9.13 13.95 12.50
CA GLU A 144 9.83 13.78 11.23
C GLU A 144 8.89 13.78 10.03
N TRP A 145 7.67 13.25 10.22
CA TRP A 145 6.65 13.22 9.17
C TRP A 145 5.71 14.43 9.22
N GLY A 146 5.83 15.31 10.21
CA GLY A 146 4.96 16.48 10.36
C GLY A 146 3.49 16.13 10.63
N MET A 147 3.23 14.99 11.27
CA MET A 147 1.90 14.57 11.67
C MET A 147 1.52 15.19 13.01
N LYS A 148 0.24 15.59 13.16
CA LYS A 148 -0.26 16.19 14.41
C LYS A 148 -0.68 15.14 15.45
N SER A 149 -1.06 13.96 14.99
CA SER A 149 -1.57 12.86 15.82
C SER A 149 -1.34 11.54 15.10
N ARG A 150 -1.24 10.45 15.87
CA ARG A 150 -1.07 9.08 15.37
C ARG A 150 -2.33 8.54 14.69
N TYR A 151 -3.49 8.97 15.19
CA TYR A 151 -4.81 8.70 14.61
C TYR A 151 -5.56 10.02 14.42
N TYR A 152 -6.33 10.14 13.35
CA TYR A 152 -6.99 11.40 12.97
C TYR A 152 -8.13 11.20 11.97
N ARG A 153 -8.92 12.26 11.79
CA ARG A 153 -9.92 12.38 10.73
C ARG A 153 -9.40 13.30 9.62
N HIS A 154 -9.68 12.93 8.38
CA HIS A 154 -9.62 13.82 7.22
C HIS A 154 -10.91 13.68 6.41
N ASP A 155 -11.50 14.78 5.94
CA ASP A 155 -12.72 14.74 5.13
C ASP A 155 -12.38 15.17 3.69
N VAL A 156 -12.77 14.36 2.69
CA VAL A 156 -12.58 14.64 1.26
C VAL A 156 -13.96 14.75 0.61
N GLU A 157 -14.39 15.97 0.26
CA GLU A 157 -15.67 16.24 -0.43
C GLU A 157 -16.92 15.65 0.27
N GLY A 158 -16.84 15.31 1.57
CA GLY A 158 -17.92 14.68 2.35
C GLY A 158 -17.75 13.16 2.58
N LEU A 159 -16.74 12.53 1.97
CA LEU A 159 -16.25 11.22 2.38
C LEU A 159 -15.30 11.39 3.57
N ARG A 160 -15.65 10.77 4.70
CA ARG A 160 -14.81 10.84 5.89
C ARG A 160 -13.79 9.70 5.91
N LEU A 161 -12.53 10.07 6.02
CA LEU A 161 -11.39 9.18 6.16
C LEU A 161 -10.95 9.18 7.63
N LEU A 162 -10.96 8.01 8.27
CA LEU A 162 -10.45 7.82 9.62
C LEU A 162 -9.14 7.03 9.53
N VAL A 163 -8.06 7.61 10.04
CA VAL A 163 -6.78 6.92 10.20
C VAL A 163 -6.63 6.53 11.66
N LEU A 164 -6.39 5.24 11.90
CA LEU A 164 -6.17 4.65 13.21
C LEU A 164 -4.70 4.28 13.39
N ASP A 165 -4.31 4.14 14.64
CA ASP A 165 -3.02 3.60 15.03
C ASP A 165 -3.20 2.28 15.76
N GLY A 166 -2.87 1.18 15.09
CA GLY A 166 -2.89 -0.17 15.64
C GLY A 166 -1.63 -0.57 16.41
N ASN A 167 -0.68 0.36 16.63
CA ASN A 167 0.58 0.08 17.32
C ASN A 167 0.54 0.35 18.83
N GLU A 168 -0.64 0.52 19.44
CA GLU A 168 -0.72 0.74 20.88
C GLU A 168 -0.38 -0.53 21.66
N ARG A 169 0.00 -0.37 22.93
CA ARG A 169 0.39 -1.47 23.82
C ARG A 169 -0.70 -1.72 24.83
N HIS A 170 -1.19 -2.96 24.91
CA HIS A 170 -1.99 -3.41 26.03
C HIS A 170 -1.09 -3.76 27.23
N ALA A 171 -1.65 -3.74 28.45
CA ALA A 171 -0.89 -3.94 29.69
C ALA A 171 -0.17 -5.30 29.79
N GLY A 172 -0.64 -6.31 29.04
CA GLY A 172 -0.09 -7.66 29.01
C GLY A 172 0.96 -7.90 27.93
N HIS A 173 1.34 -6.90 27.14
CA HIS A 173 2.25 -7.06 25.99
C HIS A 173 3.64 -7.55 26.42
N LYS A 174 4.07 -8.72 25.94
CA LYS A 174 5.30 -9.39 26.40
C LYS A 174 6.50 -9.24 25.48
N GLY A 175 6.32 -8.77 24.25
CA GLY A 175 7.41 -8.65 23.28
C GLY A 175 6.91 -8.57 21.83
N GLY A 176 7.82 -8.28 20.90
CA GLY A 176 7.48 -8.02 19.50
C GLY A 176 6.80 -6.66 19.29
N TYR A 177 6.33 -6.45 18.06
CA TYR A 177 5.56 -5.26 17.71
C TYR A 177 4.20 -5.30 18.40
N PRO A 178 3.81 -4.20 19.09
CA PRO A 178 2.46 -4.08 19.60
C PRO A 178 1.42 -4.08 18.47
N SER A 179 0.26 -4.64 18.75
CA SER A 179 -0.85 -4.73 17.79
C SER A 179 -2.17 -4.55 18.54
N HIS A 180 -2.50 -3.33 18.93
CA HIS A 180 -3.66 -3.03 19.78
C HIS A 180 -4.17 -1.61 19.55
N ILE A 181 -5.44 -1.36 19.87
CA ILE A 181 -6.02 -0.02 19.95
C ILE A 181 -6.57 0.16 21.37
N GLY A 182 -6.03 1.13 22.10
CA GLY A 182 -6.34 1.40 23.50
C GLY A 182 -7.60 2.23 23.70
N PRO A 183 -8.01 2.42 24.97
CA PRO A 183 -9.31 2.95 25.35
C PRO A 183 -9.55 4.39 24.88
N GLU A 184 -8.53 5.25 24.91
CA GLU A 184 -8.68 6.65 24.46
C GLU A 184 -8.99 6.73 22.96
N GLN A 185 -8.27 5.95 22.14
CA GLN A 185 -8.50 5.88 20.71
C GLN A 185 -9.85 5.20 20.39
N ILE A 186 -10.25 4.18 21.16
CA ILE A 186 -11.58 3.56 21.06
C ILE A 186 -12.71 4.57 21.30
N GLU A 187 -12.62 5.37 22.37
CA GLU A 187 -13.63 6.38 22.68
C GLU A 187 -13.67 7.49 21.63
N TRP A 188 -12.51 7.86 21.09
CA TRP A 188 -12.44 8.76 19.94
C TRP A 188 -13.12 8.16 18.70
N LEU A 189 -12.83 6.89 18.38
CA LEU A 189 -13.43 6.19 17.24
C LEU A 189 -14.95 6.10 17.38
N LYS A 190 -15.47 5.69 18.54
CA LYS A 190 -16.92 5.64 18.80
C LYS A 190 -17.60 6.99 18.51
N LYS A 191 -16.99 8.09 18.93
CA LYS A 191 -17.49 9.45 18.65
C LYS A 191 -17.51 9.74 17.15
N GLU A 192 -16.44 9.40 16.42
CA GLU A 192 -16.38 9.62 14.97
C GLU A 192 -17.38 8.77 14.19
N LEU A 193 -17.67 7.55 14.67
CA LEU A 193 -18.65 6.63 14.06
C LEU A 193 -20.11 7.07 14.23
N ILE A 194 -20.43 7.80 15.29
CA ILE A 194 -21.79 8.34 15.51
C ILE A 194 -21.95 9.78 15.03
N THR A 195 -20.85 10.50 14.81
CA THR A 195 -20.89 11.90 14.39
C THR A 195 -20.98 12.01 12.87
N GLY A 196 -21.86 12.90 12.40
CA GLY A 196 -22.14 13.13 10.99
C GLY A 196 -22.93 11.99 10.35
N ASP A 197 -23.37 12.20 9.11
CA ASP A 197 -24.20 11.24 8.39
C ASP A 197 -23.50 10.64 7.16
N GLY A 198 -22.32 11.18 6.81
CA GLY A 198 -21.56 10.82 5.62
C GLY A 198 -20.93 9.42 5.70
N PRO A 199 -20.56 8.85 4.53
CA PRO A 199 -19.90 7.56 4.47
C PRO A 199 -18.45 7.63 4.99
N LEU A 200 -17.94 6.48 5.44
CA LEU A 200 -16.67 6.35 6.16
C LEU A 200 -15.74 5.37 5.46
N LEU A 201 -14.46 5.73 5.30
CA LEU A 201 -13.37 4.80 5.08
C LEU A 201 -12.45 4.82 6.31
N ILE A 202 -12.03 3.65 6.74
CA ILE A 202 -11.13 3.50 7.90
C ILE A 202 -9.83 2.88 7.42
N PHE A 203 -8.71 3.46 7.82
CA PHE A 203 -7.37 2.97 7.51
C PHE A 203 -6.65 2.64 8.81
N CYS A 204 -6.04 1.47 8.88
CA CYS A 204 -5.18 1.05 9.99
C CYS A 204 -4.09 0.16 9.40
N HIS A 205 -2.83 0.33 9.79
CA HIS A 205 -1.77 -0.51 9.24
C HIS A 205 -1.99 -1.97 9.62
N GLN A 206 -2.14 -2.25 10.92
CA GLN A 206 -2.54 -3.55 11.43
C GLN A 206 -3.99 -3.87 11.00
N PRO A 207 -4.28 -5.12 10.60
CA PRO A 207 -5.63 -5.52 10.26
C PRO A 207 -6.55 -5.42 11.48
N LEU A 208 -7.77 -4.93 11.27
CA LEU A 208 -8.82 -4.95 12.30
C LEU A 208 -9.60 -6.27 12.29
N ALA A 209 -9.44 -7.08 11.26
CA ALA A 209 -10.00 -8.42 11.10
C ALA A 209 -9.04 -9.28 10.27
N GLY A 210 -9.20 -10.61 10.33
CA GLY A 210 -8.44 -11.54 9.49
C GLY A 210 -7.07 -11.94 10.04
N PRO A 211 -6.19 -12.46 9.16
CA PRO A 211 -4.83 -12.87 9.53
C PRO A 211 -4.07 -11.72 10.18
N SER A 212 -3.34 -12.01 11.27
CA SER A 212 -2.54 -11.03 12.02
C SER A 212 -3.31 -9.79 12.51
N CYS A 213 -4.62 -9.89 12.74
CA CYS A 213 -5.37 -8.77 13.30
C CYS A 213 -4.94 -8.40 14.72
N ILE A 214 -5.26 -7.16 15.11
CA ILE A 214 -4.96 -6.61 16.44
C ILE A 214 -5.52 -7.46 17.59
N ASP A 215 -4.87 -7.38 18.74
CA ASP A 215 -5.17 -8.16 19.96
C ASP A 215 -6.63 -8.04 20.41
N ASN A 216 -7.24 -6.86 20.25
CA ASN A 216 -8.65 -6.59 20.58
C ASN A 216 -9.57 -6.49 19.36
N ALA A 217 -9.27 -7.21 18.28
CA ALA A 217 -10.06 -7.22 17.06
C ALA A 217 -11.55 -7.51 17.32
N GLU A 218 -11.89 -8.48 18.19
CA GLU A 218 -13.29 -8.79 18.51
C GLU A 218 -14.08 -7.61 19.09
N GLU A 219 -13.43 -6.81 19.95
CA GLU A 219 -14.03 -5.59 20.50
C GLU A 219 -14.25 -4.55 19.40
N LEU A 220 -13.23 -4.32 18.58
CA LEU A 220 -13.30 -3.37 17.46
C LEU A 220 -14.38 -3.78 16.46
N GLN A 221 -14.51 -5.07 16.13
CA GLN A 221 -15.55 -5.53 15.23
C GLN A 221 -16.96 -5.26 15.77
N LYS A 222 -17.19 -5.40 17.08
CA LYS A 222 -18.47 -5.03 17.69
C LYS A 222 -18.74 -3.53 17.53
N ILE A 223 -17.74 -2.69 17.78
CA ILE A 223 -17.84 -1.23 17.65
C ILE A 223 -18.11 -0.83 16.19
N LEU A 224 -17.32 -1.32 15.24
CA LEU A 224 -17.45 -0.99 13.82
C LEU A 224 -18.82 -1.40 13.26
N ASN A 225 -19.33 -2.57 13.66
CA ASN A 225 -20.62 -3.04 13.19
C ASN A 225 -21.81 -2.17 13.66
N THR A 226 -21.66 -1.36 14.72
CA THR A 226 -22.69 -0.37 15.10
C THR A 226 -22.89 0.73 14.05
N ALA A 227 -21.89 0.98 13.20
CA ALA A 227 -21.90 1.98 12.15
C ALA A 227 -21.67 1.38 10.75
N ALA A 228 -21.94 0.08 10.56
CA ALA A 228 -21.70 -0.62 9.30
C ALA A 228 -22.39 0.03 8.09
N GLU A 229 -23.56 0.65 8.30
CA GLU A 229 -24.28 1.36 7.24
C GLU A 229 -23.57 2.63 6.76
N ARG A 230 -22.58 3.13 7.49
CA ARG A 230 -21.75 4.26 7.11
C ARG A 230 -20.36 3.83 6.66
N ILE A 231 -19.80 2.77 7.22
CA ILE A 231 -18.48 2.24 6.85
C ILE A 231 -18.53 1.58 5.46
N ILE A 232 -17.86 2.19 4.49
CA ILE A 232 -17.73 1.67 3.13
C ILE A 232 -16.76 0.50 3.13
N LEU A 233 -15.58 0.70 3.73
CA LEU A 233 -14.48 -0.25 3.75
C LEU A 233 -13.52 0.10 4.89
N VAL A 234 -12.92 -0.92 5.48
CA VAL A 234 -11.72 -0.81 6.31
C VAL A 234 -10.54 -1.31 5.49
N VAL A 235 -9.41 -0.60 5.51
CA VAL A 235 -8.27 -0.90 4.64
C VAL A 235 -6.99 -0.97 5.46
N ASN A 236 -6.19 -2.00 5.22
CA ASN A 236 -4.92 -2.22 5.91
C ASN A 236 -3.78 -2.66 4.98
N GLY A 237 -2.55 -2.54 5.48
CA GLY A 237 -1.35 -3.15 4.91
C GLY A 237 -0.91 -4.35 5.75
N HIS A 238 0.35 -4.36 6.20
CA HIS A 238 0.95 -5.20 7.24
C HIS A 238 1.14 -6.68 6.90
N THR A 239 0.10 -7.29 6.33
CA THR A 239 0.01 -8.73 6.09
C THR A 239 0.74 -9.19 4.83
N HIS A 240 1.03 -8.27 3.92
CA HIS A 240 1.66 -8.53 2.61
C HIS A 240 0.86 -9.51 1.75
N ILE A 241 -0.47 -9.47 1.89
CA ILE A 241 -1.38 -10.31 1.11
C ILE A 241 -2.39 -9.45 0.35
N ASP A 242 -3.00 -10.06 -0.67
CA ASP A 242 -4.15 -9.52 -1.38
C ASP A 242 -5.42 -10.26 -0.94
N ASP A 243 -6.20 -9.68 -0.04
CA ASP A 243 -7.41 -10.31 0.47
C ASP A 243 -8.56 -9.32 0.73
N LEU A 244 -9.79 -9.83 0.62
CA LEU A 244 -11.00 -9.11 0.99
C LEU A 244 -11.82 -10.01 1.90
N ILE A 245 -11.86 -9.63 3.17
CA ILE A 245 -12.59 -10.37 4.19
C ILE A 245 -13.79 -9.56 4.66
N ARG A 246 -14.74 -10.23 5.30
CA ARG A 246 -15.91 -9.58 5.85
C ARG A 246 -16.22 -10.11 7.24
N THR A 247 -16.48 -9.21 8.17
CA THR A 247 -16.86 -9.53 9.54
C THR A 247 -18.13 -8.77 9.90
N GLY A 248 -19.21 -9.52 10.09
CA GLY A 248 -20.55 -8.93 10.14
C GLY A 248 -20.88 -8.21 8.83
N ASP A 249 -21.23 -6.93 8.92
CA ASP A 249 -21.57 -6.08 7.79
C ASP A 249 -20.43 -5.18 7.31
N VAL A 250 -19.24 -5.30 7.91
CA VAL A 250 -18.06 -4.50 7.55
C VAL A 250 -17.08 -5.33 6.73
N SER A 251 -16.69 -4.81 5.57
CA SER A 251 -15.66 -5.40 4.71
C SER A 251 -14.29 -4.81 5.02
N HIS A 252 -13.26 -5.65 5.01
CA HIS A 252 -11.87 -5.29 5.27
C HIS A 252 -11.01 -5.70 4.07
N LEU A 253 -10.29 -4.75 3.50
CA LEU A 253 -9.37 -4.95 2.38
C LEU A 253 -7.94 -4.96 2.89
N HIS A 254 -7.27 -6.09 2.70
CA HIS A 254 -5.82 -6.19 2.86
C HIS A 254 -5.18 -5.80 1.53
N VAL A 255 -4.53 -4.64 1.52
CA VAL A 255 -3.75 -4.17 0.38
C VAL A 255 -2.38 -4.80 0.48
N ASN A 256 -1.98 -5.44 -0.61
CA ASN A 256 -0.70 -6.13 -0.68
C ASN A 256 0.48 -5.14 -0.57
N SER A 257 1.62 -5.64 -0.10
CA SER A 257 2.85 -4.85 -0.02
C SER A 257 3.26 -4.34 -1.39
N ALA A 258 3.80 -3.13 -1.43
CA ALA A 258 4.43 -2.59 -2.62
C ALA A 258 5.70 -3.35 -3.00
N SER A 259 6.27 -4.07 -2.05
CA SER A 259 7.66 -4.46 -2.07
C SER A 259 7.88 -5.97 -2.16
N TYR A 260 7.29 -6.74 -1.25
CA TYR A 260 7.60 -8.16 -1.11
C TYR A 260 6.59 -8.91 -0.22
N GLN A 261 6.72 -10.23 -0.17
CA GLN A 261 6.21 -11.06 0.94
C GLN A 261 7.34 -11.33 1.95
N TRP A 262 7.12 -11.05 3.24
CA TRP A 262 8.08 -11.43 4.28
C TRP A 262 8.07 -12.94 4.53
N VAL A 263 9.26 -13.57 4.57
CA VAL A 263 9.45 -15.02 4.83
C VAL A 263 10.34 -15.31 6.04
N GLY A 264 11.04 -14.30 6.56
CA GLY A 264 11.83 -14.39 7.79
C GLY A 264 13.14 -15.18 7.65
N GLY A 265 13.98 -15.12 8.69
CA GLY A 265 15.37 -15.59 8.64
C GLY A 265 15.53 -17.11 8.56
N GLY A 266 14.49 -17.89 8.86
CA GLY A 266 14.48 -19.34 8.69
C GLY A 266 14.33 -19.79 7.23
N HIS A 267 13.92 -18.88 6.34
CA HIS A 267 13.55 -19.16 4.95
C HIS A 267 14.23 -18.20 3.98
N ARG A 268 15.52 -17.93 4.20
CA ARG A 268 16.27 -16.93 3.42
C ARG A 268 16.21 -17.19 1.91
N ASN A 269 15.97 -16.14 1.14
CA ASN A 269 15.83 -16.15 -0.31
C ASN A 269 16.95 -15.35 -0.98
N ILE A 270 17.82 -16.03 -1.74
CA ILE A 270 18.86 -15.34 -2.51
C ILE A 270 18.27 -14.86 -3.83
N SER A 271 17.57 -13.72 -3.79
CA SER A 271 16.83 -13.16 -4.94
C SER A 271 17.63 -12.17 -5.80
N TYR A 272 18.71 -11.62 -5.28
CA TYR A 272 19.53 -10.59 -5.93
C TYR A 272 21.03 -10.97 -5.98
N PRO A 273 21.84 -10.25 -6.78
CA PRO A 273 23.30 -10.33 -6.72
C PRO A 273 23.87 -10.12 -5.30
N ALA A 274 25.07 -10.65 -5.06
CA ALA A 274 25.70 -10.69 -3.74
C ALA A 274 25.93 -9.29 -3.14
N GLU A 275 26.25 -8.31 -3.99
CA GLU A 275 26.44 -6.91 -3.59
C GLU A 275 25.19 -6.27 -3.00
N ILE A 276 23.99 -6.64 -3.48
CA ILE A 276 22.73 -6.14 -2.93
C ILE A 276 22.47 -6.79 -1.58
N HIS A 277 22.65 -8.11 -1.46
CA HIS A 277 22.50 -8.81 -0.17
C HIS A 277 23.47 -8.31 0.88
N ALA A 278 24.70 -7.93 0.49
CA ALA A 278 25.67 -7.34 1.40
C ALA A 278 25.25 -5.94 1.89
N ALA A 279 24.63 -5.13 1.03
CA ALA A 279 24.18 -3.78 1.37
C ALA A 279 22.83 -3.74 2.10
N TYR A 280 21.96 -4.73 1.87
CA TYR A 280 20.60 -4.80 2.40
C TYR A 280 20.39 -6.14 3.14
N PRO A 281 20.83 -6.24 4.41
CA PRO A 281 20.95 -7.52 5.10
C PRO A 281 19.60 -8.21 5.40
N TRP A 282 18.49 -7.49 5.32
CA TRP A 282 17.14 -8.03 5.50
C TRP A 282 16.47 -8.44 4.20
N ILE A 283 17.06 -8.14 3.03
CA ILE A 283 16.39 -8.38 1.74
C ILE A 283 16.23 -9.87 1.45
N ASP A 284 17.10 -10.73 1.99
CA ASP A 284 16.95 -12.17 1.89
C ASP A 284 15.91 -12.75 2.85
N HIS A 285 15.33 -11.97 3.76
CA HIS A 285 14.18 -12.39 4.57
C HIS A 285 12.86 -12.22 3.81
N THR A 286 12.92 -11.95 2.51
CA THR A 286 11.77 -11.59 1.68
C THR A 286 11.68 -12.46 0.43
N CYS A 287 10.48 -12.55 -0.12
CA CYS A 287 10.23 -12.88 -1.52
C CYS A 287 9.85 -11.59 -2.24
N PRO A 288 10.80 -10.92 -2.93
CA PRO A 288 10.54 -9.62 -3.53
C PRO A 288 9.62 -9.68 -4.73
N TYR A 289 8.89 -8.59 -4.96
CA TYR A 289 8.20 -8.32 -6.22
C TYR A 289 9.14 -7.59 -7.17
N ARG A 290 9.07 -7.89 -8.48
CA ARG A 290 9.87 -7.21 -9.51
C ARG A 290 9.48 -5.75 -9.64
N ASP A 291 8.19 -5.51 -9.84
CA ASP A 291 7.56 -4.21 -9.99
C ASP A 291 6.82 -3.84 -8.69
N SER A 292 6.76 -2.53 -8.38
CA SER A 292 6.03 -2.02 -7.21
C SER A 292 4.53 -2.25 -7.36
N LEU A 293 3.89 -2.73 -6.30
CA LEU A 293 2.42 -2.80 -6.23
C LEU A 293 1.84 -1.56 -5.54
N PHE A 294 0.73 -1.07 -6.08
CA PHE A 294 -0.09 0.01 -5.54
C PHE A 294 -1.45 -0.02 -6.24
N THR A 295 -2.44 0.72 -5.74
CA THR A 295 -3.79 0.72 -6.32
C THR A 295 -4.50 2.06 -6.19
N THR A 296 -5.44 2.32 -7.08
CA THR A 296 -6.43 3.38 -6.90
C THR A 296 -7.74 2.77 -6.41
N LEU A 297 -8.26 3.28 -5.30
CA LEU A 297 -9.59 3.00 -4.79
C LEU A 297 -10.54 4.12 -5.26
N THR A 298 -11.62 3.76 -5.95
CA THR A 298 -12.68 4.71 -6.34
C THR A 298 -13.97 4.37 -5.63
N PHE A 299 -14.47 5.28 -4.79
CA PHE A 299 -15.80 5.19 -4.20
C PHE A 299 -16.82 5.94 -5.06
N ASP A 300 -17.84 5.24 -5.56
CA ASP A 300 -18.97 5.85 -6.26
C ASP A 300 -20.13 6.11 -5.28
N PRO A 301 -20.44 7.37 -4.95
CA PRO A 301 -21.52 7.70 -4.01
C PRO A 301 -22.92 7.34 -4.53
N LYS A 302 -23.11 7.19 -5.85
CA LYS A 302 -24.42 6.87 -6.43
C LYS A 302 -24.79 5.41 -6.18
N SER A 303 -23.86 4.50 -6.44
CA SER A 303 -24.05 3.06 -6.23
C SER A 303 -23.68 2.61 -4.81
N GLY A 304 -22.83 3.36 -4.11
CA GLY A 304 -22.21 2.93 -2.86
C GLY A 304 -21.11 1.88 -3.06
N ALA A 305 -20.69 1.62 -4.30
CA ALA A 305 -19.68 0.63 -4.62
C ALA A 305 -18.27 1.23 -4.54
N VAL A 306 -17.30 0.37 -4.24
CA VAL A 306 -15.88 0.66 -4.33
C VAL A 306 -15.27 -0.15 -5.46
N GLN A 307 -14.56 0.52 -6.35
CA GLN A 307 -13.67 -0.12 -7.31
C GLN A 307 -12.24 -0.07 -6.79
N VAL A 308 -11.55 -1.21 -6.82
CA VAL A 308 -10.12 -1.32 -6.58
C VAL A 308 -9.46 -1.65 -7.92
N GLU A 309 -8.49 -0.84 -8.33
CA GLU A 309 -7.72 -1.12 -9.54
C GLU A 309 -6.69 -2.22 -9.30
N GLY A 310 -6.52 -3.10 -10.28
CA GLY A 310 -5.57 -4.20 -10.19
C GLY A 310 -4.16 -3.78 -10.58
N CYS A 311 -3.16 -4.29 -9.86
CA CYS A 311 -1.74 -4.12 -10.19
C CYS A 311 -1.06 -5.48 -10.06
N LYS A 312 -0.23 -5.86 -11.04
CA LYS A 312 0.43 -7.18 -11.06
C LYS A 312 1.92 -7.03 -11.20
N SER A 313 2.63 -7.91 -10.52
CA SER A 313 4.07 -8.06 -10.53
C SER A 313 4.42 -9.54 -10.64
N GLU A 314 5.70 -9.86 -10.51
CA GLU A 314 6.22 -11.23 -10.47
C GLU A 314 7.22 -11.35 -9.34
N TRP A 315 7.41 -12.57 -8.82
CA TRP A 315 8.44 -12.83 -7.82
C TRP A 315 9.84 -12.66 -8.41
N VAL A 316 10.73 -12.05 -7.64
CA VAL A 316 12.18 -12.08 -7.92
C VAL A 316 12.79 -13.28 -7.23
N GLY A 317 13.33 -14.21 -8.01
CA GLY A 317 13.85 -15.48 -7.49
C GLY A 317 12.73 -16.44 -7.14
N LYS A 318 12.80 -17.07 -5.97
CA LYS A 318 11.79 -18.05 -5.53
C LYS A 318 10.58 -17.36 -4.90
N SER A 319 9.41 -17.90 -5.17
CA SER A 319 8.15 -17.56 -4.46
C SER A 319 8.13 -18.17 -3.04
N PRO A 320 7.25 -17.68 -2.13
CA PRO A 320 7.06 -18.27 -0.81
C PRO A 320 6.81 -19.79 -0.86
N LEU A 321 5.91 -20.24 -1.74
CA LEU A 321 5.66 -21.67 -1.99
C LEU A 321 6.93 -22.47 -2.34
N GLN A 322 7.82 -21.91 -3.18
CA GLN A 322 9.05 -22.59 -3.60
C GLN A 322 10.13 -22.64 -2.52
N ILE A 323 10.06 -21.74 -1.54
CA ILE A 323 10.93 -21.76 -0.35
C ILE A 323 10.37 -22.72 0.71
N GLY A 324 9.09 -23.06 0.62
CA GLY A 324 8.44 -24.03 1.51
C GLY A 324 8.05 -23.45 2.86
N ILE A 325 7.83 -22.13 2.95
CA ILE A 325 7.32 -21.50 4.16
C ILE A 325 5.85 -21.86 4.37
N ALA A 326 5.48 -22.17 5.62
CA ALA A 326 4.08 -22.29 5.99
C ALA A 326 3.44 -20.90 6.08
N ASN A 327 2.33 -20.69 5.36
CA ASN A 327 1.59 -19.45 5.44
C ASN A 327 0.90 -19.28 6.80
N GLN A 328 0.58 -18.02 7.11
CA GLN A 328 -0.29 -17.72 8.24
C GLN A 328 -1.65 -18.43 8.12
N PRO A 329 -2.32 -18.75 9.24
CA PRO A 329 -3.66 -19.31 9.21
C PRO A 329 -4.61 -18.49 8.32
N GLY A 330 -5.27 -19.15 7.36
CA GLY A 330 -6.17 -18.50 6.41
C GLY A 330 -5.52 -17.99 5.13
N CYS A 331 -4.18 -17.95 5.05
CA CYS A 331 -3.45 -17.52 3.86
C CYS A 331 -3.01 -18.73 3.02
N ILE A 332 -3.24 -18.67 1.71
CA ILE A 332 -2.89 -19.73 0.77
C ILE A 332 -2.08 -19.13 -0.40
N ASP A 333 -0.96 -19.78 -0.76
CA ASP A 333 -0.17 -19.44 -1.94
C ASP A 333 -1.02 -19.47 -3.21
N GLY A 334 -0.86 -18.45 -4.06
CA GLY A 334 -1.66 -18.32 -5.28
C GLY A 334 -3.07 -17.78 -5.04
N LYS A 335 -3.51 -17.63 -3.78
CA LYS A 335 -4.74 -16.93 -3.40
C LYS A 335 -4.40 -15.62 -2.71
N GLN A 336 -4.17 -15.61 -1.40
CA GLN A 336 -3.82 -14.42 -0.63
C GLN A 336 -2.35 -14.03 -0.85
N VAL A 337 -1.45 -15.03 -0.86
CA VAL A 337 -0.02 -14.81 -1.03
C VAL A 337 0.33 -14.85 -2.50
N VAL A 338 0.37 -13.66 -3.12
CA VAL A 338 0.56 -13.45 -4.55
C VAL A 338 1.32 -12.14 -4.82
N PRO A 339 1.99 -11.98 -5.97
CA PRO A 339 2.62 -10.72 -6.36
C PRO A 339 1.62 -9.84 -7.14
N GLU A 340 0.42 -9.65 -6.60
CA GLU A 340 -0.61 -8.82 -7.21
C GLU A 340 -1.51 -8.14 -6.18
N ILE A 341 -2.09 -7.02 -6.57
CA ILE A 341 -3.34 -6.48 -6.03
C ILE A 341 -4.42 -6.77 -7.08
N ARG A 342 -5.48 -7.49 -6.72
CA ARG A 342 -6.55 -7.82 -7.67
C ARG A 342 -7.53 -6.67 -7.86
N ALA A 343 -7.94 -6.49 -9.11
CA ALA A 343 -9.06 -5.61 -9.42
C ALA A 343 -10.34 -6.15 -8.74
N ARG A 344 -11.08 -5.28 -8.05
CA ARG A 344 -12.31 -5.65 -7.34
C ARG A 344 -13.41 -4.62 -7.58
N GLN A 345 -14.64 -5.12 -7.60
CA GLN A 345 -15.83 -4.30 -7.38
C GLN A 345 -16.46 -4.77 -6.07
N ILE A 346 -16.35 -3.93 -5.05
CA ILE A 346 -16.85 -4.20 -3.70
C ILE A 346 -18.15 -3.44 -3.55
N SER A 347 -19.25 -4.17 -3.47
CA SER A 347 -20.57 -3.60 -3.22
C SER A 347 -21.05 -4.05 -1.85
N ARG A 348 -21.83 -3.20 -1.19
CA ARG A 348 -22.54 -3.65 0.00
C ARG A 348 -23.57 -4.71 -0.39
N PRO A 349 -23.66 -5.81 0.38
CA PRO A 349 -24.79 -6.70 0.26
C PRO A 349 -26.07 -5.95 0.65
N ILE A 350 -27.18 -6.50 0.23
CA ILE A 350 -28.46 -5.86 0.50
C ILE A 350 -29.07 -6.59 1.67
N LYS A 351 -29.38 -5.83 2.72
CA LYS A 351 -30.18 -6.34 3.83
C LYS A 351 -31.52 -6.77 3.24
N LYS A 352 -31.77 -8.08 3.24
CA LYS A 352 -33.06 -8.66 2.88
C LYS A 352 -34.12 -8.28 3.90
#